data_AF-A0A942MUX0-F1
#
_entry.id   AF-A0A942MUX0-F1
#
_cell.length_a   1.000
_cell.length_b   1.000
_cell.length_c   1.000
_cell.angle_alpha   90.00
_cell.angle_beta   90.00
_cell.angle_gamma   90.00
#
_symmetry.space_group_name_H-M   'P 1'
#
loop_
_entity.id
_entity.type
_entity.pdbx_description
1 polymer ?
#
loop_
_entity_poly.entity_id
_entity_poly.type
_entity_poly.pdbx_seq_one_letter_code
_entity_poly.pdbx_strand_id
1 'polypeptide(L)'
;MRLDFNVLWVEDQPHNVADQRDRIDFLLRKEGFRFQVLFATTISDAVDYLRDEVYGDNIDLVLMDYDLGIGGKGDDGLLEVRNNFRFKDIVFYSSGASDLPRLVAEKRVQGVFCSTRNELPDTVDGVFEALIKKVLDIDHSRGIVMGATSDIDYSVTECIEKSFDFGDEQHKQFAFERIRLVMEEKCEQSKSAAKKIAKIKHISGLKKFSWIYGSKDKLDLLQNLLIPDKSYQDIVEKIEEYKEITVPKRNKLAHTQVVNGDGFSRKLVVNDGTELDAEYMRLLRQDLLKIQEHFDQLLQKLSSNQNSDLD
;
A
#
# COMPACT_ATOMS: atom_id res chain seq x y z
N MET A 1 0.00 3.40 1.38
CA MET A 1 0.75 2.19 1.04
C MET A 1 0.05 1.57 -0.16
N ARG A 2 0.77 1.37 -1.26
CA ARG A 2 0.25 0.58 -2.38
C ARG A 2 0.39 -0.89 -1.97
N LEU A 3 -0.71 -1.64 -2.04
CA LEU A 3 -0.72 -3.08 -1.79
C LEU A 3 -0.56 -3.88 -3.08
N ASP A 4 -0.62 -3.21 -4.23
CA ASP A 4 -0.35 -3.80 -5.53
C ASP A 4 1.17 -3.87 -5.79
N PHE A 5 1.63 -5.06 -6.13
CA PHE A 5 2.95 -5.32 -6.69
C PHE A 5 2.79 -5.53 -8.20
N ASN A 6 3.18 -4.52 -8.97
CA ASN A 6 2.89 -4.47 -10.40
C ASN A 6 4.06 -5.02 -11.20
N VAL A 7 3.79 -6.03 -11.99
CA VAL A 7 4.80 -6.74 -12.78
C VAL A 7 4.48 -6.59 -14.26
N LEU A 8 5.47 -6.13 -15.01
CA LEU A 8 5.45 -6.16 -16.47
C LEU A 8 6.08 -7.49 -16.91
N TRP A 9 5.27 -8.35 -17.54
CA TRP A 9 5.69 -9.68 -17.94
C TRP A 9 5.76 -9.77 -19.47
N VAL A 10 6.99 -9.81 -20.00
CA VAL A 10 7.27 -9.93 -21.42
C VAL A 10 7.33 -11.40 -21.82
N GLU A 11 6.24 -11.88 -22.41
CA GLU A 11 5.96 -13.29 -22.72
C GLU A 11 4.97 -13.32 -23.91
N ASP A 12 5.34 -14.03 -24.99
CA ASP A 12 4.55 -14.12 -26.22
C ASP A 12 3.40 -15.12 -26.05
N GLN A 13 3.55 -16.06 -25.11
CA GLN A 13 2.56 -17.07 -24.80
C GLN A 13 2.21 -17.06 -23.30
N PRO A 14 1.41 -16.08 -22.82
CA PRO A 14 1.07 -15.95 -21.40
C PRO A 14 0.43 -17.19 -20.76
N HIS A 15 -0.21 -18.05 -21.57
CA HIS A 15 -0.80 -19.30 -21.10
C HIS A 15 0.25 -20.32 -20.62
N ASN A 16 1.48 -20.25 -21.14
CA ASN A 16 2.57 -21.16 -20.76
C ASN A 16 3.15 -20.88 -19.37
N VAL A 17 2.81 -19.72 -18.80
CA VAL A 17 3.30 -19.29 -17.48
C VAL A 17 2.17 -19.16 -16.45
N ALA A 18 1.00 -19.74 -16.73
CA ALA A 18 -0.15 -19.67 -15.84
C ALA A 18 0.15 -20.28 -14.46
N ASP A 19 0.78 -21.46 -14.42
CA ASP A 19 1.13 -22.14 -13.16
C ASP A 19 2.14 -21.32 -12.34
N GLN A 20 3.12 -20.70 -13.00
CA GLN A 20 4.10 -19.82 -12.37
C GLN A 20 3.42 -18.57 -11.82
N ARG A 21 2.52 -17.97 -12.60
CA ARG A 21 1.73 -16.79 -12.20
C ARG A 21 0.90 -17.08 -10.95
N ASP A 22 0.20 -18.22 -10.92
CA ASP A 22 -0.63 -18.61 -9.78
C ASP A 22 0.21 -18.87 -8.53
N ARG A 23 1.38 -19.49 -8.68
CA ARG A 23 2.31 -19.70 -7.56
C ARG A 23 2.88 -18.38 -7.05
N ILE A 24 3.25 -17.45 -7.93
CA ILE A 24 3.71 -16.10 -7.53
C ILE A 24 2.59 -15.34 -6.81
N ASP A 25 1.36 -15.33 -7.34
CA ASP A 25 0.22 -14.68 -6.69
C ASP A 25 0.02 -15.22 -5.27
N PHE A 26 0.07 -16.54 -5.09
CA PHE A 26 -0.05 -17.18 -3.79
C PHE A 26 1.04 -16.74 -2.79
N LEU A 27 2.31 -16.66 -3.23
CA LEU A 27 3.43 -16.23 -2.39
C LEU A 27 3.26 -14.76 -1.97
N LEU A 28 2.96 -13.86 -2.91
CA LEU A 28 2.80 -12.43 -2.63
C LEU A 28 1.56 -12.15 -1.75
N ARG A 29 0.47 -12.91 -1.93
CA ARG A 29 -0.72 -12.80 -1.06
C ARG A 29 -0.42 -13.16 0.39
N LYS A 30 0.45 -14.15 0.64
CA LYS A 30 0.91 -14.46 2.01
C LYS A 30 1.67 -13.31 2.63
N GLU A 31 2.29 -12.44 1.84
CA GLU A 31 2.98 -11.26 2.34
C GLU A 31 2.08 -10.01 2.42
N GLY A 32 0.80 -10.16 2.04
CA GLY A 32 -0.22 -9.12 2.09
C GLY A 32 -0.22 -8.19 0.87
N PHE A 33 0.27 -8.66 -0.27
CA PHE A 33 0.30 -7.92 -1.53
C PHE A 33 -0.58 -8.57 -2.59
N ARG A 34 -1.13 -7.74 -3.48
CA ARG A 34 -1.87 -8.15 -4.66
C ARG A 34 -0.91 -8.21 -5.85
N PHE A 35 -0.81 -9.37 -6.50
CA PHE A 35 0.01 -9.51 -7.70
C PHE A 35 -0.76 -9.01 -8.92
N GLN A 36 -0.25 -7.95 -9.55
CA GLN A 36 -0.82 -7.37 -10.77
C GLN A 36 0.13 -7.65 -11.92
N VAL A 37 -0.37 -8.28 -12.97
CA VAL A 37 0.44 -8.62 -14.15
C VAL A 37 -0.08 -7.88 -15.36
N LEU A 38 0.82 -7.15 -16.01
CA LEU A 38 0.61 -6.61 -17.33
C LEU A 38 1.46 -7.42 -18.32
N PHE A 39 0.83 -8.11 -19.25
CA PHE A 39 1.54 -8.87 -20.27
C PHE A 39 1.90 -7.98 -21.46
N ALA A 40 3.13 -8.13 -21.94
CA ALA A 40 3.59 -7.58 -23.20
C ALA A 40 4.10 -8.73 -24.07
N THR A 41 3.62 -8.82 -25.30
CA THR A 41 4.03 -9.89 -26.23
C THR A 41 5.35 -9.61 -26.90
N THR A 42 5.79 -8.35 -26.91
CA THR A 42 7.07 -7.91 -27.48
C THR A 42 7.77 -6.90 -26.58
N ILE A 43 9.08 -6.69 -26.79
CA ILE A 43 9.87 -5.68 -26.09
C ILE A 43 9.35 -4.27 -26.41
N SER A 44 8.90 -4.02 -27.66
CA SER A 44 8.36 -2.71 -28.05
C SER A 44 7.11 -2.37 -27.25
N ASP A 45 6.17 -3.33 -27.14
CA ASP A 45 4.95 -3.15 -26.35
C ASP A 45 5.30 -2.90 -24.87
N ALA A 46 6.32 -3.60 -24.37
CA ALA A 46 6.79 -3.46 -23.00
C ALA A 46 7.32 -2.04 -22.70
N VAL A 47 8.02 -1.43 -23.66
CA VAL A 47 8.54 -0.06 -23.53
C VAL A 47 7.41 0.98 -23.52
N ASP A 48 6.32 0.75 -24.26
CA ASP A 48 5.17 1.67 -24.29
C ASP A 48 4.42 1.77 -22.95
N TYR A 49 4.62 0.80 -22.05
CA TYR A 49 4.08 0.84 -20.70
C TYR A 49 4.96 1.60 -19.71
N LEU A 50 6.22 1.88 -20.05
CA LEU A 50 7.08 2.70 -19.23
C LEU A 50 6.64 4.17 -19.28
N ARG A 51 6.92 4.88 -18.19
CA ARG A 51 6.67 6.31 -18.04
C ARG A 51 7.90 6.95 -17.43
N ASP A 52 8.26 8.15 -17.88
CA ASP A 52 9.43 8.87 -17.32
C ASP A 52 9.09 9.59 -16.00
N GLU A 53 7.80 9.78 -15.71
CA GLU A 53 7.34 10.46 -14.52
C GLU A 53 7.36 9.55 -13.29
N VAL A 54 7.96 10.04 -12.20
CA VAL A 54 8.09 9.32 -10.91
C VAL A 54 6.75 8.80 -10.37
N TYR A 55 5.64 9.50 -10.63
CA TYR A 55 4.30 9.10 -10.21
C TYR A 55 3.52 8.30 -11.27
N GLY A 56 4.00 8.29 -12.51
CA GLY A 56 3.40 7.58 -13.64
C GLY A 56 3.91 6.16 -13.79
N ASP A 57 5.18 5.92 -13.44
CA ASP A 57 5.81 4.62 -13.54
C ASP A 57 5.57 3.77 -12.30
N ASN A 58 4.58 2.89 -12.39
CA ASN A 58 4.15 2.05 -11.28
C ASN A 58 4.64 0.60 -11.38
N ILE A 59 5.53 0.27 -12.34
CA ILE A 59 6.06 -1.09 -12.54
C ILE A 59 7.15 -1.37 -11.49
N ASP A 60 7.00 -2.44 -10.71
CA ASP A 60 7.93 -2.82 -9.66
C ASP A 60 8.99 -3.80 -10.14
N LEU A 61 8.61 -4.70 -11.04
CA LEU A 61 9.47 -5.77 -11.54
C LEU A 61 9.17 -6.04 -13.02
N VAL A 62 10.21 -6.33 -13.79
CA VAL A 62 10.07 -6.83 -15.16
C VAL A 62 10.45 -8.30 -15.21
N LEU A 63 9.54 -9.16 -15.67
CA LEU A 63 9.83 -10.55 -16.01
C LEU A 63 9.96 -10.64 -17.53
N MET A 64 11.00 -11.32 -18.01
CA MET A 64 11.26 -11.39 -19.44
C MET A 64 11.67 -12.80 -19.84
N ASP A 65 10.93 -13.39 -20.78
CA ASP A 65 11.40 -14.59 -21.47
C ASP A 65 12.65 -14.22 -22.30
N TYR A 66 13.75 -14.90 -22.01
CA TYR A 66 15.02 -14.72 -22.69
C TYR A 66 14.92 -14.96 -24.20
N ASP A 67 14.09 -15.92 -24.62
CA ASP A 67 13.97 -16.32 -26.02
C ASP A 67 13.30 -15.20 -26.85
N LEU A 68 12.45 -14.38 -26.22
CA LEU A 68 11.86 -13.17 -26.82
C LEU A 68 12.78 -11.96 -26.78
N GLY A 69 13.64 -11.89 -25.77
CA GLY A 69 14.64 -10.84 -25.59
C GLY A 69 15.71 -10.80 -26.70
N ILE A 70 15.92 -11.90 -27.42
CA ILE A 70 17.17 -12.14 -28.18
C ILE A 70 16.93 -12.50 -29.66
N GLY A 71 15.68 -12.72 -30.06
CA GLY A 71 15.30 -13.20 -31.39
C GLY A 71 15.34 -12.20 -32.57
N GLY A 72 16.23 -11.20 -32.59
CA GLY A 72 16.26 -10.23 -33.70
C GLY A 72 17.63 -9.76 -34.19
N LYS A 73 18.60 -9.58 -33.28
CA LYS A 73 19.95 -9.13 -33.62
C LYS A 73 20.90 -9.79 -32.63
N GLY A 74 21.81 -10.61 -33.17
CA GLY A 74 22.69 -11.46 -32.37
C GLY A 74 23.25 -10.72 -31.17
N ASP A 75 23.18 -11.34 -30.00
CA ASP A 75 24.06 -11.05 -28.87
C ASP A 75 23.94 -9.65 -28.19
N ASP A 76 23.22 -8.68 -28.78
CA ASP A 76 23.08 -7.30 -28.28
C ASP A 76 21.75 -7.05 -27.52
N GLY A 77 20.79 -7.97 -27.62
CA GLY A 77 19.44 -7.82 -27.05
C GLY A 77 19.41 -7.57 -25.54
N LEU A 78 20.31 -8.21 -24.76
CA LEU A 78 20.38 -8.00 -23.30
C LEU A 78 20.79 -6.56 -22.94
N LEU A 79 21.68 -5.94 -23.71
CA LEU A 79 22.12 -4.56 -23.49
C LEU A 79 21.03 -3.57 -23.92
N GLU A 80 20.31 -3.86 -24.99
CA GLU A 80 19.17 -3.07 -25.45
C GLU A 80 18.05 -3.07 -24.40
N VAL A 81 17.64 -4.25 -23.93
CA VAL A 81 16.68 -4.40 -22.84
C VAL A 81 17.15 -3.64 -21.60
N ARG A 82 18.40 -3.82 -21.17
CA ARG A 82 18.90 -3.10 -19.99
C ARG A 82 18.87 -1.59 -20.17
N ASN A 83 19.13 -1.07 -21.37
CA ASN A 83 19.05 0.36 -21.64
C ASN A 83 17.61 0.88 -21.58
N ASN A 84 16.65 0.12 -22.11
CA ASN A 84 15.24 0.47 -22.07
C ASN A 84 14.67 0.42 -20.64
N PHE A 85 15.14 -0.51 -19.81
CA PHE A 85 14.69 -0.73 -18.44
C PHE A 85 15.75 -0.35 -17.39
N ARG A 86 16.46 0.77 -17.61
CA ARG A 86 17.69 1.15 -16.88
C ARG A 86 17.59 1.20 -15.36
N PHE A 87 16.42 1.47 -14.80
CA PHE A 87 16.22 1.59 -13.34
C PHE A 87 15.28 0.53 -12.77
N LYS A 88 14.88 -0.46 -13.57
CA LYS A 88 14.03 -1.56 -13.13
C LYS A 88 14.88 -2.75 -12.72
N ASP A 89 14.40 -3.50 -11.73
CA ASP A 89 14.84 -4.86 -11.52
C ASP A 89 14.22 -5.76 -12.60
N ILE A 90 15.03 -6.65 -13.16
CA ILE A 90 14.63 -7.53 -14.27
C ILE A 90 14.98 -8.96 -13.91
N VAL A 91 14.02 -9.87 -14.04
CA VAL A 91 14.26 -11.32 -13.99
C VAL A 91 14.15 -11.87 -15.40
N PHE A 92 15.29 -12.29 -15.96
CA PHE A 92 15.31 -13.10 -17.17
C PHE A 92 15.06 -14.56 -16.81
N TYR A 93 14.16 -15.20 -17.53
CA TYR A 93 13.97 -16.64 -17.43
C TYR A 93 14.04 -17.33 -18.78
N SER A 94 14.45 -18.59 -18.77
CA SER A 94 14.47 -19.44 -19.96
C SER A 94 14.02 -20.85 -19.60
N SER A 95 13.49 -21.55 -20.60
CA SER A 95 13.16 -22.98 -20.53
C SER A 95 14.41 -23.88 -20.45
N GLY A 96 15.56 -23.44 -20.97
CA GLY A 96 16.81 -24.24 -21.06
C GLY A 96 17.91 -23.93 -20.03
N ALA A 97 17.72 -22.86 -19.25
CA ALA A 97 18.35 -22.37 -18.01
C ALA A 97 19.80 -22.68 -17.56
N SER A 98 20.61 -23.45 -18.29
CA SER A 98 21.99 -23.76 -17.87
C SER A 98 23.01 -22.68 -18.23
N ASP A 99 22.80 -21.96 -19.33
CA ASP A 99 23.78 -20.99 -19.86
C ASP A 99 23.41 -19.51 -19.64
N LEU A 100 22.18 -19.20 -19.18
CA LEU A 100 21.69 -17.82 -19.04
C LEU A 100 22.60 -16.94 -18.15
N PRO A 101 23.03 -17.37 -16.95
CA PRO A 101 23.96 -16.58 -16.15
C PRO A 101 25.31 -16.33 -16.84
N ARG A 102 25.80 -17.31 -17.62
CA ARG A 102 27.05 -17.17 -18.38
C ARG A 102 26.91 -16.09 -19.45
N LEU A 103 25.80 -16.08 -20.19
CA LEU A 103 25.54 -15.11 -21.26
C LEU A 103 25.39 -13.69 -20.72
N VAL A 104 24.68 -13.52 -19.61
CA VAL A 104 24.59 -12.22 -18.90
C VAL A 104 25.97 -11.73 -18.44
N ALA A 105 26.81 -12.63 -17.91
CA ALA A 105 28.15 -12.30 -17.46
C ALA A 105 29.10 -11.93 -18.61
N GLU A 106 29.07 -12.68 -19.72
CA GLU A 106 29.86 -12.40 -20.93
C GLU A 106 29.56 -11.00 -21.49
N LYS A 107 28.28 -10.59 -21.45
CA LYS A 107 27.81 -9.27 -21.89
C LYS A 107 27.96 -8.16 -20.84
N ARG A 108 28.43 -8.51 -19.63
CA ARG A 108 28.63 -7.58 -18.51
C ARG A 108 27.36 -6.79 -18.15
N VAL A 109 26.19 -7.42 -18.31
CA VAL A 109 24.92 -6.81 -17.93
C VAL A 109 24.76 -6.90 -16.41
N GLN A 110 24.45 -5.76 -15.79
CA GLN A 110 24.34 -5.64 -14.33
C GLN A 110 22.89 -5.37 -13.91
N GLY A 111 22.56 -5.71 -12.66
CA GLY A 111 21.24 -5.44 -12.09
C GLY A 111 20.14 -6.30 -12.70
N VAL A 112 20.45 -7.54 -13.04
CA VAL A 112 19.50 -8.51 -13.58
C VAL A 112 19.60 -9.82 -12.81
N PHE A 113 18.48 -10.50 -12.65
CA PHE A 113 18.36 -11.82 -12.05
C PHE A 113 18.14 -12.85 -13.16
N CYS A 114 18.67 -14.05 -12.98
CA CYS A 114 18.51 -15.15 -13.92
C CYS A 114 17.74 -16.27 -13.23
N SER A 115 16.78 -16.85 -13.92
CA SER A 115 15.99 -17.96 -13.42
C SER A 115 15.74 -19.02 -14.50
N THR A 116 15.48 -20.24 -14.07
CA THR A 116 14.78 -21.20 -14.92
C THR A 116 13.28 -20.87 -14.95
N ARG A 117 12.54 -21.31 -15.97
CA ARG A 117 11.06 -21.16 -15.98
C ARG A 117 10.39 -21.84 -14.78
N ASN A 118 10.93 -22.96 -14.30
CA ASN A 118 10.37 -23.70 -13.17
C ASN A 118 10.66 -23.03 -11.82
N GLU A 119 11.82 -22.41 -11.68
CA GLU A 119 12.27 -21.70 -10.47
C GLU A 119 11.86 -20.22 -10.47
N LEU A 120 11.19 -19.75 -11.53
CA LEU A 120 10.75 -18.37 -11.66
C LEU A 120 9.95 -17.90 -10.43
N PRO A 121 8.99 -18.68 -9.87
CA PRO A 121 8.28 -18.25 -8.68
C PRO A 121 9.19 -18.00 -7.47
N ASP A 122 10.17 -18.86 -7.24
CA ASP A 122 11.07 -18.76 -6.09
C ASP A 122 12.08 -17.60 -6.27
N THR A 123 12.52 -17.36 -7.51
CA THR A 123 13.36 -16.19 -7.83
C THR A 123 12.60 -14.89 -7.66
N VAL A 124 11.35 -14.84 -8.14
CA VAL A 124 10.48 -13.66 -7.99
C VAL A 124 10.20 -13.36 -6.53
N ASP A 125 9.94 -14.39 -5.72
CA ASP A 125 9.75 -14.25 -4.27
C ASP A 125 10.99 -13.65 -3.59
N GLY A 126 12.19 -14.14 -3.93
CA GLY A 126 13.44 -13.58 -3.41
C GLY A 126 13.68 -12.11 -3.80
N VAL A 127 13.40 -11.74 -5.06
CA VAL A 127 13.52 -10.34 -5.53
C VAL A 127 12.44 -9.46 -4.88
N PHE A 128 11.21 -9.97 -4.77
CA PHE A 128 10.12 -9.33 -4.07
C PHE A 128 10.49 -9.04 -2.62
N GLU A 129 11.02 -10.01 -1.87
CA GLU A 129 11.49 -9.77 -0.50
C GLU A 129 12.56 -8.68 -0.43
N ALA A 130 13.51 -8.68 -1.37
CA ALA A 130 14.59 -7.69 -1.39
C ALA A 130 14.07 -6.27 -1.68
N LEU A 131 13.08 -6.14 -2.57
CA LEU A 131 12.41 -4.88 -2.89
C LEU A 131 11.54 -4.42 -1.71
N ILE A 132 10.68 -5.30 -1.21
CA ILE A 132 9.73 -5.00 -0.16
C ILE A 132 10.41 -4.73 1.18
N LYS A 133 11.52 -5.39 1.54
CA LYS A 133 12.27 -5.04 2.77
C LYS A 133 12.79 -3.60 2.75
N LYS A 134 13.19 -3.09 1.59
CA LYS A 134 13.55 -1.67 1.42
C LYS A 134 12.31 -0.77 1.46
N VAL A 135 11.17 -1.27 0.94
CA VAL A 135 9.89 -0.55 0.90
C VAL A 135 9.13 -0.52 2.24
N LEU A 136 9.36 -1.52 3.09
CA LEU A 136 8.78 -1.63 4.42
C LEU A 136 9.66 -1.02 5.49
N ASP A 137 10.89 -0.62 5.15
CA ASP A 137 11.62 0.30 5.99
C ASP A 137 10.73 1.53 6.22
N ILE A 138 10.71 1.97 7.48
CA ILE A 138 9.68 2.82 8.13
C ILE A 138 9.40 4.13 7.34
N ASP A 139 10.28 4.43 6.40
CA ASP A 139 10.45 5.65 5.64
C ASP A 139 9.93 5.57 4.20
N HIS A 140 8.72 5.04 3.96
CA HIS A 140 8.08 5.21 2.65
C HIS A 140 7.30 6.52 2.56
N SER A 141 8.00 7.60 2.20
CA SER A 141 7.55 8.98 1.86
C SER A 141 6.37 9.55 2.66
N ARG A 142 5.16 8.97 2.58
CA ARG A 142 4.09 9.22 3.57
C ARG A 142 4.46 8.74 4.97
N GLY A 143 5.15 7.62 5.11
CA GLY A 143 5.76 7.10 6.34
C GLY A 143 6.87 8.02 6.87
N ILE A 144 7.74 8.57 6.01
CA ILE A 144 8.76 9.57 6.42
C ILE A 144 8.08 10.80 7.01
N VAL A 145 7.12 11.35 6.28
CA VAL A 145 6.43 12.56 6.72
C VAL A 145 5.61 12.26 7.98
N MET A 146 4.88 11.15 8.04
CA MET A 146 4.09 10.78 9.22
C MET A 146 4.97 10.47 10.44
N GLY A 147 6.08 9.76 10.27
CA GLY A 147 7.07 9.49 11.31
C GLY A 147 7.65 10.79 11.83
N ALA A 148 8.19 11.62 10.93
CA ALA A 148 8.71 12.94 11.28
C ALA A 148 7.67 13.85 11.96
N THR A 149 6.42 13.87 11.48
CA THR A 149 5.37 14.67 12.14
C THR A 149 4.95 14.08 13.47
N SER A 150 4.95 12.75 13.63
CA SER A 150 4.63 12.09 14.91
C SER A 150 5.71 12.38 15.96
N ASP A 151 6.98 12.35 15.56
CA ASP A 151 8.11 12.72 16.41
C ASP A 151 8.05 14.21 16.81
N ILE A 152 7.66 15.09 15.88
CA ILE A 152 7.42 16.52 16.17
C ILE A 152 6.23 16.68 17.13
N ASP A 153 5.10 16.03 16.89
CA ASP A 153 3.90 16.11 17.74
C ASP A 153 4.19 15.60 19.16
N TYR A 154 4.97 14.52 19.28
CA TYR A 154 5.47 14.04 20.57
C TYR A 154 6.35 15.08 21.25
N SER A 155 7.33 15.63 20.53
CA SER A 155 8.23 16.67 21.05
C SER A 155 7.45 17.92 21.51
N VAL A 156 6.42 18.31 20.77
CA VAL A 156 5.52 19.42 21.14
C VAL A 156 4.77 19.09 22.43
N THR A 157 4.26 17.85 22.57
CA THR A 157 3.57 17.41 23.79
C THR A 157 4.51 17.43 25.00
N GLU A 158 5.72 16.89 24.87
CA GLU A 158 6.73 16.95 25.94
C GLU A 158 7.11 18.40 26.30
N CYS A 159 7.20 19.29 25.31
CA CYS A 159 7.48 20.70 25.55
C CYS A 159 6.34 21.38 26.31
N ILE A 160 5.08 21.06 25.98
CA ILE A 160 3.90 21.57 26.68
C ILE A 160 3.91 21.11 28.14
N GLU A 161 4.14 19.82 28.38
CA GLU A 161 4.21 19.23 29.73
C GLU A 161 5.30 19.90 30.57
N LYS A 162 6.54 19.96 30.06
CA LYS A 162 7.66 20.60 30.75
C LYS A 162 7.40 22.09 30.98
N SER A 163 6.87 22.81 29.98
CA SER A 163 6.54 24.23 30.13
C SER A 163 5.46 24.46 31.19
N PHE A 164 4.49 23.56 31.29
CA PHE A 164 3.45 23.62 32.31
C PHE A 164 4.02 23.36 33.71
N ASP A 165 4.91 22.37 33.85
CA ASP A 165 5.54 22.01 35.13
C ASP A 165 6.50 23.07 35.66
N PHE A 166 7.26 23.73 34.76
CA PHE A 166 8.14 24.85 35.12
C PHE A 166 7.38 26.16 35.40
N GLY A 167 6.14 26.28 34.95
CA GLY A 167 5.32 27.48 35.09
C GLY A 167 4.93 27.77 36.54
N ASP A 168 4.76 29.05 36.85
CA ASP A 168 4.11 29.48 38.09
C ASP A 168 2.59 29.24 38.05
N GLU A 169 1.90 29.47 39.16
CA GLU A 169 0.44 29.26 39.23
C GLU A 169 -0.34 30.13 38.24
N GLN A 170 0.16 31.33 37.88
CA GLN A 170 -0.48 32.15 36.85
C GLN A 170 -0.35 31.53 35.46
N HIS A 171 0.81 30.99 35.13
CA HIS A 171 1.05 30.30 33.86
C HIS A 171 0.17 29.05 33.72
N LYS A 172 0.03 28.27 34.79
CA LYS A 172 -0.83 27.07 34.82
C LYS A 172 -2.31 27.42 34.64
N GLN A 173 -2.79 28.45 35.33
CA GLN A 173 -4.17 28.95 35.15
C GLN A 173 -4.41 29.45 33.73
N PHE A 174 -3.46 30.19 33.17
CA PHE A 174 -3.54 30.66 31.79
C PHE A 174 -3.64 29.49 30.79
N ALA A 175 -2.83 28.44 30.95
CA ALA A 175 -2.88 27.26 30.10
C ALA A 175 -4.26 26.60 30.10
N PHE A 176 -4.85 26.37 31.28
CA PHE A 176 -6.18 25.78 31.39
C PHE A 176 -7.28 26.67 30.80
N GLU A 177 -7.21 27.99 30.99
CA GLU A 177 -8.18 28.91 30.39
C GLU A 177 -8.08 28.90 28.87
N ARG A 178 -6.86 28.85 28.30
CA ARG A 178 -6.67 28.72 26.85
C ARG A 178 -7.22 27.40 26.32
N ILE A 179 -6.98 26.28 27.01
CA ILE A 179 -7.55 24.98 26.64
C ILE A 179 -9.08 25.06 26.62
N ARG A 180 -9.67 25.63 27.67
CA ARG A 180 -11.12 25.79 27.79
C ARG A 180 -11.70 26.60 26.61
N LEU A 181 -11.15 27.78 26.32
CA LEU A 181 -11.60 28.63 25.22
C LEU A 181 -11.53 27.91 23.86
N VAL A 182 -10.45 27.16 23.60
CA VAL A 182 -10.31 26.36 22.37
C VAL A 182 -11.37 25.26 22.29
N MET A 183 -11.71 24.61 23.41
CA MET A 183 -12.76 23.58 23.43
C MET A 183 -14.16 24.16 23.21
N GLU A 184 -14.45 25.32 23.81
CA GLU A 184 -15.70 26.07 23.58
C GLU A 184 -15.84 26.45 22.10
N GLU A 185 -14.77 26.96 21.47
CA GLU A 185 -14.76 27.28 20.05
C GLU A 185 -15.02 26.05 19.17
N LYS A 186 -14.34 24.94 19.44
CA LYS A 186 -14.55 23.66 18.73
C LYS A 186 -16.00 23.17 18.82
N CYS A 187 -16.65 23.38 19.98
CA CYS A 187 -18.07 23.03 20.15
C CYS A 187 -18.98 23.88 19.27
N GLU A 188 -18.76 25.19 19.22
CA GLU A 188 -19.55 26.09 18.36
C GLU A 188 -19.32 25.83 16.87
N GLN A 189 -18.08 25.58 16.46
CA GLN A 189 -17.75 25.17 15.09
C GLN A 189 -18.48 23.87 14.71
N SER A 190 -18.52 22.90 15.63
CA SER A 190 -19.22 21.63 15.42
C SER A 190 -20.74 21.81 15.29
N LYS A 191 -21.36 22.64 16.13
CA LYS A 191 -22.79 23.00 16.02
C LYS A 191 -23.10 23.66 14.67
N SER A 192 -22.24 24.58 14.24
CA SER A 192 -22.38 25.26 12.94
C SER A 192 -22.26 24.28 11.76
N ALA A 193 -21.29 23.36 11.84
CA ALA A 193 -21.13 22.30 10.85
C ALA A 193 -22.36 21.39 10.77
N ALA A 194 -22.91 20.94 11.91
CA ALA A 194 -24.12 20.12 11.95
C ALA A 194 -25.31 20.80 11.25
N LYS A 195 -25.52 22.10 11.47
CA LYS A 195 -26.56 22.88 10.78
C LYS A 195 -26.37 22.93 9.26
N LYS A 196 -25.12 22.95 8.79
CA LYS A 196 -24.79 22.92 7.35
C LYS A 196 -25.01 21.52 6.78
N ILE A 197 -24.61 20.48 7.52
CA ILE A 197 -24.82 19.07 7.13
C ILE A 197 -26.30 18.76 6.95
N ALA A 198 -27.16 19.23 7.85
CA ALA A 198 -28.61 19.04 7.76
C ALA A 198 -29.25 19.63 6.47
N LYS A 199 -28.56 20.54 5.78
CA LYS A 199 -29.03 21.16 4.52
C LYS A 199 -28.49 20.47 3.27
N ILE A 200 -27.63 19.47 3.42
CA ILE A 200 -27.04 18.74 2.30
C ILE A 200 -28.12 17.88 1.65
N LYS A 201 -28.24 17.98 0.31
CA LYS A 201 -29.19 17.19 -0.48
C LYS A 201 -28.63 15.86 -1.00
N HIS A 202 -27.31 15.76 -1.11
CA HIS A 202 -26.64 14.58 -1.65
C HIS A 202 -25.40 14.24 -0.83
N ILE A 203 -25.18 12.94 -0.57
CA ILE A 203 -24.14 12.44 0.35
C ILE A 203 -22.72 12.89 -0.02
N SER A 204 -22.45 13.19 -1.31
CA SER A 204 -21.17 13.77 -1.76
C SER A 204 -20.82 15.10 -1.08
N GLY A 205 -21.82 15.85 -0.60
CA GLY A 205 -21.62 17.08 0.16
C GLY A 205 -20.92 16.87 1.51
N LEU A 206 -20.97 15.65 2.08
CA LEU A 206 -20.32 15.31 3.34
C LEU A 206 -18.79 15.33 3.24
N LYS A 207 -18.21 15.27 2.04
CA LYS A 207 -16.75 15.32 1.84
C LYS A 207 -16.11 16.57 2.44
N LYS A 208 -16.84 17.69 2.52
CA LYS A 208 -16.38 18.97 3.09
C LYS A 208 -16.34 18.98 4.63
N PHE A 209 -16.89 17.94 5.27
CA PHE A 209 -17.06 17.84 6.72
C PHE A 209 -16.30 16.63 7.28
N SER A 210 -15.23 16.18 6.62
CA SER A 210 -14.46 14.99 7.02
C SER A 210 -13.83 15.06 8.41
N TRP A 211 -13.61 16.27 8.94
CA TRP A 211 -13.06 16.50 10.29
C TRP A 211 -14.07 16.25 11.41
N ILE A 212 -15.38 16.33 11.13
CA ILE A 212 -16.47 16.05 12.10
C ILE A 212 -17.19 14.74 11.78
N TYR A 213 -17.29 14.38 10.50
CA TYR A 213 -17.88 13.13 10.01
C TYR A 213 -16.77 12.26 9.41
N GLY A 214 -16.16 11.49 10.31
CA GLY A 214 -14.91 10.76 10.08
C GLY A 214 -15.11 9.47 9.29
N SER A 215 -14.05 8.67 9.23
CA SER A 215 -14.09 7.38 8.52
C SER A 215 -15.00 6.36 9.20
N LYS A 216 -15.06 6.34 10.54
CA LYS A 216 -15.95 5.43 11.29
C LYS A 216 -17.43 5.73 10.99
N ASP A 217 -17.83 7.00 11.07
CA ASP A 217 -19.21 7.40 10.81
C ASP A 217 -19.68 7.04 9.39
N LYS A 218 -18.78 7.15 8.40
CA LYS A 218 -19.05 6.75 7.01
C LYS A 218 -19.25 5.24 6.86
N LEU A 219 -18.47 4.44 7.59
CA LEU A 219 -18.64 2.98 7.60
C LEU A 219 -19.96 2.60 8.24
N ASP A 220 -20.32 3.25 9.36
CA ASP A 220 -21.60 3.03 10.04
C ASP A 220 -22.78 3.38 9.14
N LEU A 221 -22.71 4.50 8.42
CA LEU A 221 -23.74 4.86 7.45
C LEU A 221 -23.83 3.87 6.30
N LEU A 222 -22.69 3.45 5.71
CA LEU A 222 -22.68 2.46 4.65
C LEU A 222 -23.31 1.14 5.12
N GLN A 223 -22.94 0.66 6.31
CA GLN A 223 -23.50 -0.54 6.90
C GLN A 223 -25.02 -0.42 7.07
N ASN A 224 -25.50 0.70 7.64
CA ASN A 224 -26.92 0.98 7.81
C ASN A 224 -27.70 1.03 6.48
N LEU A 225 -27.08 1.48 5.40
CA LEU A 225 -27.69 1.48 4.06
C LEU A 225 -27.78 0.09 3.44
N LEU A 226 -26.89 -0.84 3.82
CA LEU A 226 -26.84 -2.21 3.28
C LEU A 226 -27.70 -3.20 4.08
N ILE A 227 -27.89 -2.99 5.39
CA ILE A 227 -28.67 -3.86 6.29
C ILE A 227 -30.07 -4.24 5.74
N PRO A 228 -30.85 -3.33 5.14
CA PRO A 228 -32.19 -3.67 4.66
C PRO A 228 -32.21 -4.75 3.57
N ASP A 229 -31.13 -4.87 2.80
CA ASP A 229 -31.01 -5.83 1.71
C ASP A 229 -30.15 -7.03 2.14
N LYS A 230 -30.82 -8.18 2.32
CA LYS A 230 -30.21 -9.43 2.76
C LYS A 230 -29.12 -9.94 1.81
N SER A 231 -29.09 -9.49 0.55
CA SER A 231 -28.03 -9.86 -0.40
C SER A 231 -26.64 -9.35 0.01
N TYR A 232 -26.58 -8.37 0.91
CA TYR A 232 -25.33 -7.81 1.44
C TYR A 232 -24.98 -8.25 2.86
N GLN A 233 -25.68 -9.22 3.45
CA GLN A 233 -25.45 -9.62 4.85
C GLN A 233 -23.99 -10.02 5.13
N ASP A 234 -23.38 -10.83 4.27
CA ASP A 234 -21.96 -11.21 4.37
C ASP A 234 -21.02 -9.99 4.37
N ILE A 235 -21.33 -8.96 3.57
CA ILE A 235 -20.54 -7.74 3.49
C ILE A 235 -20.71 -6.88 4.75
N VAL A 236 -21.94 -6.83 5.29
CA VAL A 236 -22.23 -6.12 6.55
C VAL A 236 -21.44 -6.70 7.71
N GLU A 237 -21.34 -8.04 7.80
CA GLU A 237 -20.53 -8.73 8.82
C GLU A 237 -19.04 -8.40 8.68
N LYS A 238 -18.51 -8.39 7.45
CA LYS A 238 -17.12 -8.01 7.16
C LYS A 238 -16.79 -6.55 7.47
N ILE A 239 -17.73 -5.63 7.26
CA ILE A 239 -17.57 -4.22 7.63
C ILE A 239 -17.47 -4.08 9.16
N GLU A 240 -18.26 -4.86 9.91
CA GLU A 240 -18.20 -4.86 11.37
C GLU A 240 -16.85 -5.40 11.88
N GLU A 241 -16.40 -6.53 11.32
CA GLU A 241 -15.08 -7.08 11.64
C GLU A 241 -13.95 -6.06 11.37
N TYR A 242 -13.99 -5.37 10.22
CA TYR A 242 -13.03 -4.32 9.90
C TYR A 242 -13.04 -3.18 10.94
N LYS A 243 -14.23 -2.75 11.38
CA LYS A 243 -14.38 -1.68 12.37
C LYS A 243 -13.82 -2.07 13.74
N GLU A 244 -14.07 -3.29 14.19
CA GLU A 244 -13.71 -3.72 15.55
C GLU A 244 -12.27 -4.25 15.65
N ILE A 245 -11.72 -4.81 14.57
CA ILE A 245 -10.40 -5.45 14.58
C ILE A 245 -9.35 -4.57 13.87
N THR A 246 -9.56 -4.28 12.60
CA THR A 246 -8.52 -3.70 11.74
C THR A 246 -8.36 -2.19 11.93
N VAL A 247 -9.47 -1.46 12.13
CA VAL A 247 -9.41 0.00 12.37
C VAL A 247 -8.62 0.34 13.64
N PRO A 248 -8.83 -0.33 14.80
CA PRO A 248 -7.99 -0.12 15.98
C PRO A 248 -6.52 -0.45 15.73
N LYS A 249 -6.21 -1.60 15.11
CA LYS A 249 -4.83 -1.99 14.75
C LYS A 249 -4.15 -0.92 13.89
N ARG A 250 -4.86 -0.36 12.90
CA ARG A 250 -4.37 0.72 12.04
C ARG A 250 -4.19 2.02 12.80
N ASN A 251 -5.11 2.39 13.68
CA ASN A 251 -5.01 3.62 14.46
C ASN A 251 -3.82 3.59 15.43
N LYS A 252 -3.46 2.41 15.96
CA LYS A 252 -2.22 2.25 16.75
C LYS A 252 -0.97 2.67 15.97
N LEU A 253 -0.96 2.49 14.64
CA LEU A 253 0.16 2.93 13.79
C LEU A 253 0.36 4.46 13.76
N ALA A 254 -0.67 5.24 14.06
CA ALA A 254 -0.57 6.70 14.12
C ALA A 254 0.01 7.20 15.46
N HIS A 255 0.19 6.29 16.42
CA HIS A 255 0.73 6.58 17.76
C HIS A 255 2.00 5.77 18.03
N THR A 256 2.70 5.39 16.97
CA THR A 256 3.93 4.61 17.04
C THR A 256 5.13 5.54 16.89
N GLN A 257 6.13 5.29 17.70
CA GLN A 257 7.40 6.00 17.72
C GLN A 257 8.48 5.14 17.12
N VAL A 258 9.43 5.77 16.43
CA VAL A 258 10.63 5.10 15.92
C VAL A 258 11.72 5.24 16.96
N VAL A 259 12.10 4.14 17.59
CA VAL A 259 13.18 4.10 18.57
C VAL A 259 14.41 3.48 17.92
N ASN A 260 15.56 4.13 18.05
CA ASN A 260 16.83 3.56 17.60
C ASN A 260 17.22 2.39 18.51
N GLY A 261 17.49 1.24 17.90
CA GLY A 261 18.07 0.07 18.58
C GLY A 261 19.59 0.06 18.48
N ASP A 262 20.19 -1.13 18.60
CA ASP A 262 21.63 -1.29 18.43
C ASP A 262 22.05 -1.05 16.97
N GLY A 263 23.05 -0.19 16.76
CA GLY A 263 23.60 0.12 15.43
C GLY A 263 22.61 0.85 14.52
N PHE A 264 22.34 0.28 13.33
CA PHE A 264 21.37 0.82 12.36
C PHE A 264 19.96 0.24 12.53
N SER A 265 19.71 -0.54 13.57
CA SER A 265 18.38 -1.11 13.80
C SER A 265 17.41 -0.05 14.34
N ARG A 266 16.17 -0.12 13.88
CA ARG A 266 15.07 0.75 14.33
C ARG A 266 13.90 -0.12 14.74
N LYS A 267 13.20 0.32 15.78
CA LYS A 267 12.06 -0.39 16.36
C LYS A 267 10.85 0.53 16.36
N LEU A 268 9.69 -0.05 16.09
CA LEU A 268 8.41 0.64 16.20
C LEU A 268 7.80 0.32 17.56
N VAL A 269 7.66 1.33 18.41
CA VAL A 269 7.09 1.17 19.76
C VAL A 269 5.84 2.03 19.88
N VAL A 270 4.74 1.45 20.32
CA VAL A 270 3.51 2.22 20.61
C VAL A 270 3.64 2.91 21.98
N ASN A 271 2.83 3.94 22.24
CA ASN A 271 2.84 4.66 23.53
C ASN A 271 2.70 3.77 24.79
N ASP A 272 2.18 2.56 24.66
CA ASP A 272 2.07 1.57 25.76
C ASP A 272 3.34 0.71 25.96
N GLY A 273 4.40 0.95 25.18
CA GLY A 273 5.65 0.21 25.22
C GLY A 273 5.68 -1.07 24.39
N THR A 274 4.60 -1.41 23.68
CA THR A 274 4.55 -2.60 22.83
C THR A 274 5.37 -2.40 21.56
N GLU A 275 6.27 -3.33 21.25
CA GLU A 275 7.01 -3.35 19.99
C GLU A 275 6.12 -3.94 18.88
N LEU A 276 6.03 -3.25 17.73
CA LEU A 276 5.38 -3.77 16.54
C LEU A 276 6.43 -4.41 15.63
N ASP A 277 6.35 -5.73 15.48
CA ASP A 277 7.28 -6.49 14.66
C ASP A 277 6.81 -6.63 13.18
N ALA A 278 7.66 -7.24 12.36
CA ALA A 278 7.38 -7.46 10.95
C ALA A 278 6.15 -8.36 10.71
N GLU A 279 5.88 -9.30 11.62
CA GLU A 279 4.76 -10.23 11.52
C GLU A 279 3.43 -9.51 11.75
N TYR A 280 3.36 -8.65 12.78
CA TYR A 280 2.20 -7.79 13.03
C TYR A 280 1.88 -6.93 11.80
N MET A 281 2.90 -6.34 11.18
CA MET A 281 2.72 -5.52 9.98
C MET A 281 2.25 -6.35 8.78
N ARG A 282 2.74 -7.59 8.63
CA ARG A 282 2.29 -8.51 7.58
C ARG A 282 0.83 -8.90 7.74
N LEU A 283 0.42 -9.30 8.94
CA LEU A 283 -0.97 -9.65 9.23
C LEU A 283 -1.91 -8.46 9.00
N LEU A 284 -1.50 -7.26 9.43
CA LEU A 284 -2.28 -6.05 9.16
C LEU A 284 -2.41 -5.74 7.66
N ARG A 285 -1.37 -5.97 6.85
CA ARG A 285 -1.47 -5.84 5.38
C ARG A 285 -2.45 -6.83 4.79
N GLN A 286 -2.39 -8.10 5.20
CA GLN A 286 -3.35 -9.11 4.75
C GLN A 286 -4.79 -8.73 5.10
N ASP A 287 -5.03 -8.25 6.33
CA ASP A 287 -6.35 -7.79 6.78
C ASP A 287 -6.84 -6.63 5.90
N LEU A 288 -5.99 -5.62 5.66
CA LEU A 288 -6.33 -4.47 4.82
C LEU A 288 -6.60 -4.88 3.37
N LEU A 289 -5.83 -5.81 2.81
CA LEU A 289 -5.99 -6.30 1.45
C LEU A 289 -7.35 -7.00 1.26
N LYS A 290 -7.71 -7.91 2.19
CA LYS A 290 -9.01 -8.61 2.17
C LYS A 290 -10.17 -7.61 2.21
N ILE A 291 -10.09 -6.61 3.08
CA ILE A 291 -11.14 -5.60 3.19
C ILE A 291 -11.24 -4.74 1.93
N GLN A 292 -10.11 -4.38 1.31
CA GLN A 292 -10.12 -3.67 0.03
C GLN A 292 -10.82 -4.50 -1.06
N GLU A 293 -10.53 -5.79 -1.17
CA GLU A 293 -11.20 -6.70 -2.12
C GLU A 293 -12.71 -6.78 -1.87
N HIS A 294 -13.15 -6.81 -0.60
CA HIS A 294 -14.58 -6.79 -0.27
C HIS A 294 -15.27 -5.48 -0.68
N PHE A 295 -14.60 -4.33 -0.51
CA PHE A 295 -15.13 -3.06 -0.99
C PHE A 295 -15.14 -2.96 -2.52
N ASP A 296 -14.13 -3.48 -3.20
CA ASP A 296 -14.08 -3.55 -4.67
C ASP A 296 -15.27 -4.38 -5.21
N GLN A 297 -15.54 -5.54 -4.60
CA GLN A 297 -16.68 -6.39 -4.94
C GLN A 297 -18.03 -5.71 -4.64
N LEU A 298 -18.14 -5.04 -3.49
CA LEU A 298 -19.34 -4.28 -3.13
C LEU A 298 -19.63 -3.19 -4.17
N LEU A 299 -18.60 -2.43 -4.56
CA LEU A 299 -18.74 -1.36 -5.55
C LEU A 299 -19.20 -1.90 -6.91
N GLN A 300 -18.64 -3.04 -7.34
CA GLN A 300 -19.07 -3.73 -8.56
C GLN A 300 -20.55 -4.14 -8.47
N LYS A 301 -20.96 -4.81 -7.39
CA LYS A 301 -22.37 -5.22 -7.18
C LYS A 301 -23.34 -4.02 -7.20
N LEU A 302 -22.99 -2.95 -6.50
CA LEU A 302 -23.80 -1.72 -6.46
C LEU A 302 -23.91 -1.06 -7.83
N SER A 303 -22.86 -1.14 -8.64
CA SER A 303 -22.84 -0.59 -10.01
C SER A 303 -23.60 -1.48 -11.00
N SER A 304 -23.56 -2.81 -10.83
CA SER A 304 -24.32 -3.76 -11.65
C SER A 304 -25.84 -3.67 -11.42
N ASN A 305 -26.27 -3.51 -10.16
CA ASN A 305 -27.70 -3.39 -9.83
C ASN A 305 -28.33 -2.08 -10.34
N GLN A 306 -27.55 -1.01 -10.53
CA GLN A 306 -28.05 0.22 -11.14
C GLN A 306 -28.38 0.07 -12.64
N ASN A 307 -27.81 -0.94 -13.32
CA ASN A 307 -28.08 -1.21 -14.73
C ASN A 307 -29.24 -2.20 -14.95
N SER A 308 -29.68 -2.95 -13.93
CA SER A 308 -30.81 -3.88 -14.04
C SER A 308 -32.18 -3.24 -13.79
N ASP A 309 -32.23 -2.03 -13.23
CA ASP A 309 -33.48 -1.27 -13.00
C ASP A 309 -33.85 -0.33 -14.16
N LEU A 310 -33.16 -0.45 -15.31
CA LEU A 310 -33.38 0.34 -16.53
C LEU A 310 -33.89 -0.47 -17.74
N ASP A 311 -34.18 -1.76 -17.55
CA ASP A 311 -34.89 -2.64 -18.51
C ASP A 311 -36.29 -3.00 -17.98
#